data_AF-A0A957GGL5-F1
#
_entry.id   AF-A0A957GGL5-F1
#
_cell.length_a   1.000
_cell.length_b   1.000
_cell.length_c   1.000
_cell.angle_alpha   90.00
_cell.angle_beta   90.00
_cell.angle_gamma   90.00
#
_symmetry.space_group_name_H-M   'P 1'
#
loop_
_entity.id
_entity.type
_entity.pdbx_description
1 polymer ?
#
loop_
_entity_poly.entity_id
_entity_poly.type
_entity_poly.pdbx_seq_one_letter_code
_entity_poly.pdbx_strand_id
1 'polypeptide(L)' 'MNFNLTDEQQAFRDVVHKFMAEEMAPTAKETDETAVFNWPVVKKMGPLGLLGMEVPEEYGGAG' A
#
# COMPACT_ATOMS: atom_id res chain seq x y z
N MET A 1 8.62 14.01 -24.58
CA MET A 1 7.86 13.29 -23.53
C MET A 1 8.68 13.31 -22.25
N ASN A 2 8.03 13.52 -21.10
CA ASN A 2 8.64 13.38 -19.79
C ASN A 2 8.10 12.10 -19.14
N PHE A 3 9.00 11.24 -18.65
CA PHE A 3 8.67 9.94 -18.03
C PHE A 3 9.02 9.91 -16.53
N ASN A 4 9.49 11.03 -15.99
CA ASN A 4 9.79 11.13 -14.56
C ASN A 4 8.48 11.18 -13.76
N LEU A 5 8.48 10.51 -12.61
CA LEU A 5 7.45 10.68 -11.60
C LEU A 5 7.50 12.10 -11.03
N THR A 6 6.36 12.62 -10.61
CA THR A 6 6.31 13.83 -9.78
C THR A 6 6.95 13.56 -8.41
N ASP A 7 7.32 14.63 -7.70
CA ASP A 7 7.90 14.50 -6.35
C ASP A 7 6.92 13.80 -5.39
N GLU A 8 5.63 14.08 -5.52
CA GLU A 8 4.56 13.42 -4.77
C GLU A 8 4.47 11.93 -5.08
N GLN A 9 4.51 11.55 -6.36
CA GLN A 9 4.51 10.14 -6.78
C GLN A 9 5.76 9.39 -6.29
N GLN A 10 6.92 10.04 -6.29
CA GLN A 10 8.15 9.47 -5.72
C GLN A 10 8.04 9.26 -4.22
N ALA A 11 7.61 10.27 -3.47
CA ALA A 11 7.43 10.17 -2.03
C ALA A 11 6.42 9.05 -1.67
N PHE A 12 5.29 9.00 -2.37
CA PHE A 12 4.30 7.95 -2.20
C PHE A 12 4.87 6.55 -2.49
N ARG A 13 5.57 6.38 -3.62
CA ARG A 13 6.24 5.11 -3.96
C ARG A 13 7.19 4.66 -2.85
N ASP A 14 8.01 5.57 -2.33
CA ASP A 14 9.02 5.24 -1.33
C ASP A 14 8.38 4.85 0.01
N VAL A 15 7.30 5.52 0.43
CA VAL A 15 6.51 5.13 1.61
C VAL A 15 5.91 3.73 1.45
N VAL A 16 5.27 3.47 0.31
CA VAL A 16 4.66 2.15 0.03
C VAL A 16 5.72 1.06 -0.03
N HIS A 17 6.85 1.32 -0.68
CA HIS A 17 7.93 0.34 -0.80
C HIS A 17 8.49 -0.05 0.57
N LYS A 18 8.73 0.94 1.44
CA LYS A 18 9.20 0.69 2.81
C LYS A 18 8.17 -0.13 3.61
N PHE A 19 6.90 0.27 3.59
CA PHE A 19 5.85 -0.46 4.27
C PHE A 19 5.77 -1.93 3.81
N MET A 20 5.79 -2.18 2.50
CA MET A 20 5.72 -3.54 1.97
C MET A 20 6.92 -4.40 2.37
N ALA A 21 8.13 -3.81 2.38
CA ALA A 21 9.33 -4.51 2.81
C ALA A 21 9.29 -4.89 4.30
N GLU A 22 8.74 -4.01 5.15
CA GLU A 22 8.69 -4.19 6.60
C GLU A 22 7.52 -5.08 7.05
N GLU A 23 6.35 -4.94 6.42
CA GLU A 23 5.09 -5.52 6.92
C GLU A 23 4.60 -6.71 6.10
N MET A 24 4.73 -6.68 4.75
CA MET A 24 4.21 -7.73 3.87
C MET A 24 5.25 -8.81 3.60
N ALA A 25 6.46 -8.41 3.18
CA ALA A 25 7.51 -9.31 2.71
C ALA A 25 7.88 -10.44 3.70
N PRO A 26 7.97 -10.21 5.03
CA PRO A 26 8.34 -11.27 5.98
C PRO A 26 7.39 -12.46 5.99
N THR A 27 6.10 -12.21 5.74
CA THR A 27 5.04 -13.23 5.80
C THR A 27 4.56 -13.70 4.43
N ALA A 28 5.11 -13.15 3.34
CA ALA A 28 4.59 -13.39 1.98
C ALA A 28 4.62 -14.87 1.58
N LYS A 29 5.72 -15.57 1.89
CA LYS A 29 5.87 -17.00 1.59
C LYS A 29 4.87 -17.86 2.35
N GLU A 30 4.72 -17.63 3.65
CA GLU A 30 3.76 -18.39 4.48
C GLU A 30 2.32 -18.14 4.03
N THR A 31 1.98 -16.88 3.73
CA THR A 31 0.66 -16.47 3.22
C THR A 31 0.33 -17.22 1.93
N ASP A 32 1.29 -17.35 1.02
CA ASP A 32 1.16 -18.11 -0.24
C ASP A 32 0.98 -19.61 0.00
N GLU A 33 1.88 -20.22 0.78
CA GLU A 33 1.86 -21.67 1.07
C GLU A 33 0.60 -22.12 1.84
N THR A 34 0.07 -21.26 2.70
CA THR A 34 -1.09 -21.56 3.56
C THR A 34 -2.41 -21.07 2.97
N ALA A 35 -2.37 -20.27 1.90
CA ALA A 35 -3.52 -19.57 1.33
C ALA A 35 -4.33 -18.75 2.35
N VAL A 36 -3.69 -18.28 3.43
CA VAL A 36 -4.32 -17.44 4.45
C VAL A 36 -4.28 -15.99 4.01
N PHE A 37 -5.40 -15.29 4.12
CA PHE A 37 -5.43 -13.86 3.84
C PHE A 37 -4.85 -13.05 5.00
N ASN A 38 -3.79 -12.26 4.75
CA ASN A 38 -3.09 -11.47 5.76
C ASN A 38 -3.87 -10.19 6.12
N TRP A 39 -5.00 -10.35 6.81
CA TRP A 39 -5.81 -9.25 7.34
C TRP A 39 -5.03 -8.25 8.20
N PRO A 40 -4.07 -8.65 9.06
CA PRO A 40 -3.26 -7.73 9.82
C PRO A 40 -2.55 -6.69 8.95
N VAL A 41 -1.87 -7.10 7.88
CA VAL A 41 -1.17 -6.19 6.98
C VAL A 41 -2.15 -5.36 6.16
N VAL A 42 -3.22 -5.97 5.63
CA VAL A 42 -4.23 -5.25 4.85
C VAL A 42 -4.90 -4.13 5.65
N LYS A 43 -5.20 -4.35 6.94
CA LYS A 43 -5.75 -3.27 7.79
C LYS A 43 -4.79 -2.09 7.95
N LYS A 44 -3.48 -2.34 7.98
CA LYS A 44 -2.46 -1.28 8.04
C LYS A 44 -2.33 -0.51 6.72
N MET A 45 -2.73 -1.10 5.59
CA MET A 45 -2.73 -0.42 4.28
C MET A 45 -3.79 0.69 4.17
N GLY A 46 -4.90 0.58 4.91
CA GLY A 46 -5.99 1.55 4.87
C GLY A 46 -5.56 2.99 5.22
N PRO A 47 -4.95 3.22 6.39
CA PRO A 47 -4.43 4.55 6.77
C PRO A 47 -3.38 5.13 5.82
N LEU A 48 -2.75 4.31 4.96
CA LEU A 48 -1.81 4.76 3.94
C LEU A 48 -2.51 5.17 2.62
N GLY A 49 -3.85 5.15 2.58
CA GLY A 49 -4.64 5.47 1.40
C GLY A 49 -4.69 4.37 0.33
N LEU A 50 -4.03 3.22 0.56
CA LEU A 50 -3.85 2.17 -0.45
C LEU A 50 -5.13 1.41 -0.80
N LEU A 51 -6.17 1.55 0.02
CA LEU A 51 -7.44 0.84 -0.17
C LEU A 51 -8.56 1.76 -0.70
N GLY A 52 -8.27 3.04 -0.94
CA GLY A 52 -9.28 4.04 -1.31
C GLY A 52 -8.73 5.21 -2.13
N MET A 53 -7.71 4.95 -2.96
CA MET A 53 -6.99 5.99 -3.71
C MET A 53 -7.87 6.81 -4.66
N GLU A 54 -8.95 6.21 -5.18
CA GLU A 54 -9.90 6.88 -6.08
C GLU A 54 -11.20 7.31 -5.37
N VAL A 55 -11.29 7.05 -4.06
CA VAL A 55 -12.49 7.34 -3.28
C VAL A 55 -12.37 8.77 -2.72
N PRO A 56 -13.40 9.61 -2.89
CA PRO A 56 -13.44 10.95 -2.31
C PRO A 56 -13.12 11.00 -0.81
N GLU A 57 -12.38 12.02 -0.38
CA GLU A 57 -12.09 12.28 1.03
C GLU A 57 -13.37 12.34 1.90
N GLU A 58 -14.49 12.86 1.37
CA GLU A 58 -15.78 12.93 2.08
C GLU A 58 -16.32 11.54 2.48
N TYR A 59 -15.87 10.48 1.81
CA TYR A 59 -16.20 9.09 2.11
C TYR A 59 -15.06 8.34 2.83
N GLY A 60 -14.01 9.06 3.24
CA GLY A 60 -12.84 8.50 3.93
C GLY A 60 -11.81 7.86 3.01
N GLY A 61 -11.80 8.17 1.72
CA GLY A 61 -10.75 7.79 0.79
C GLY A 61 -9.58 8.78 0.76
N ALA A 62 -8.66 8.57 -0.17
CA ALA A 62 -7.42 9.35 -0.31
C ALA A 62 -7.37 10.21 -1.58
N GLY A 63 -8.45 10.28 -2.35
CA GLY A 63 -8.56 11.04 -3.59
C GLY A 63 -9.77 11.96 -3.62
#